data_AF-A0A1W9UIW5-F1
#
_entry.id   AF-A0A1W9UIW5-F1
#
_cell.length_a   1.000
_cell.length_b   1.000
_cell.length_c   1.000
_cell.angle_alpha   90.00
_cell.angle_beta   90.00
_cell.angle_gamma   90.00
#
_symmetry.space_group_name_H-M   'P 1'
#
loop_
_entity.id
_entity.type
_entity.pdbx_description
1 polymer ?
#
loop_
_entity_poly.entity_id
_entity_poly.type
_entity_poly.pdbx_seq_one_letter_code
_entity_poly.pdbx_strand_id
1 'polypeptide(L)'
;MKIKQYISLFVVLGSLLLLAACGSSGGSGGDQTASPADNLGSDVTTGIDYVGADNCIGCHEGFSWSSEIVERYLSGAHVIHSSHITQADEADGCLNCHDPIGDGPRLERLIAAANVPAEDLAAVGCENCHGAGGDHYGVGPMPVARPDAASCGSCHSELEPSHLVYHPEANTITADYLSSPHARSINEHSYVDGSESDVRASCSKCHTDEGGKLYKHIQSNSEVIHSLDGNPAVANATPVQCRTCHDAHNPQELLLGDIEDGDGKVVESAEYRTCTNCHQQETAYHDPATNPYGNLGEIITDTHFLKIDDNEQALMRPPTTSPTSLDGLSMVMVLSHLPVKTNYFIAGAAIVTIVVDYVTQVPCLFRTLSMV
;
A
#
# COMPACT_ATOMS: atom_id res chain seq x y z
N MET A 1 -24.05 -59.83 -29.17
CA MET A 1 -23.60 -59.45 -27.81
C MET A 1 -22.26 -58.71 -27.73
N LYS A 2 -21.35 -58.80 -28.72
CA LYS A 2 -20.00 -58.20 -28.61
C LYS A 2 -19.91 -56.67 -28.84
N ILE A 3 -20.86 -56.08 -29.57
CA ILE A 3 -20.84 -54.63 -29.91
C ILE A 3 -21.02 -53.73 -28.67
N LYS A 4 -21.82 -54.15 -27.68
CA LYS A 4 -22.04 -53.34 -26.46
C LYS A 4 -20.79 -53.25 -25.58
N GLN A 5 -19.94 -54.28 -25.59
CA GLN A 5 -18.69 -54.28 -24.83
C GLN A 5 -17.64 -53.33 -25.41
N TYR A 6 -17.57 -53.19 -26.75
CA TYR A 6 -16.64 -52.26 -27.38
C TYR A 6 -17.04 -50.79 -27.16
N ILE A 7 -18.34 -50.49 -27.15
CA ILE A 7 -18.80 -49.11 -26.91
C ILE A 7 -18.48 -48.67 -25.47
N SER A 8 -18.70 -49.52 -24.46
CA SER A 8 -18.33 -49.18 -23.08
C SER A 8 -16.82 -49.01 -22.91
N LEU A 9 -16.00 -49.82 -23.59
CA LEU A 9 -14.54 -49.67 -23.54
C LEU A 9 -14.10 -48.34 -24.17
N PHE A 10 -14.65 -47.96 -25.31
CA PHE A 10 -14.31 -46.69 -25.97
C PHE A 10 -14.77 -45.46 -25.18
N VAL A 11 -15.93 -45.53 -24.52
CA VAL A 11 -16.40 -44.43 -23.65
C VAL A 11 -15.47 -44.29 -22.44
N VAL A 12 -15.07 -45.38 -21.79
CA VAL A 12 -14.16 -45.32 -20.63
C VAL A 12 -12.76 -44.84 -21.03
N LEU A 13 -12.22 -45.32 -22.15
CA LEU A 13 -10.90 -44.89 -22.64
C LEU A 13 -10.93 -43.42 -23.12
N GLY A 14 -12.02 -43.00 -23.74
CA GLY A 14 -12.25 -41.59 -24.13
C GLY A 14 -12.36 -40.67 -22.93
N SER A 15 -13.05 -41.08 -21.87
CA SER A 15 -13.14 -40.31 -20.62
C SER A 15 -11.78 -40.20 -19.90
N LEU A 16 -10.97 -41.27 -19.92
CA LEU A 16 -9.61 -41.25 -19.38
C LEU A 16 -8.67 -40.32 -20.18
N LEU A 17 -8.83 -40.25 -21.50
CA LEU A 17 -8.10 -39.32 -22.36
C LEU A 17 -8.54 -37.86 -22.16
N LEU A 18 -9.83 -37.61 -21.89
CA LEU A 18 -10.33 -36.27 -21.56
C LEU A 18 -9.90 -35.79 -20.16
N LEU A 19 -9.73 -36.70 -19.21
CA LEU A 19 -9.13 -36.40 -17.89
C LEU A 19 -7.62 -36.12 -18.00
N ALA A 20 -6.91 -36.80 -18.91
CA ALA A 20 -5.50 -36.50 -19.19
C ALA A 20 -5.30 -35.21 -20.00
N ALA A 21 -6.28 -34.79 -20.79
CA ALA A 21 -6.22 -33.59 -21.62
C ALA A 21 -6.60 -32.28 -20.88
N CYS A 22 -7.14 -32.37 -19.67
CA CYS A 22 -7.38 -31.22 -18.78
C CYS A 22 -6.28 -31.03 -17.71
N GLY A 23 -5.16 -31.75 -17.81
CA GLY A 23 -3.96 -31.55 -16.99
C GLY A 23 -2.95 -30.57 -17.60
N SER A 24 -3.42 -29.62 -18.43
CA SER A 24 -2.58 -28.66 -19.15
C SER A 24 -3.08 -27.22 -18.97
N SER A 25 -2.95 -26.70 -17.75
CA SER A 25 -2.23 -25.42 -17.60
C SER A 25 -0.74 -25.80 -17.73
N GLY A 26 -0.20 -25.76 -18.93
CA GLY A 26 0.40 -24.53 -19.41
C GLY A 26 1.85 -24.52 -18.95
N GLY A 27 2.80 -24.53 -19.89
CA GLY A 27 4.23 -24.42 -19.59
C GLY A 27 4.57 -23.06 -18.97
N SER A 28 4.20 -22.85 -17.72
CA SER A 28 4.88 -21.93 -16.81
C SER A 28 6.22 -22.57 -16.50
N GLY A 29 7.29 -21.89 -16.88
CA GLY A 29 8.62 -22.49 -17.02
C GLY A 29 9.14 -23.15 -15.74
N GLY A 30 9.49 -24.43 -15.86
CA GLY A 30 10.41 -25.14 -14.96
C GLY A 30 9.93 -25.36 -13.53
N ASP A 31 10.50 -26.39 -12.90
CA ASP A 31 10.81 -26.32 -11.47
C ASP A 31 11.59 -25.02 -11.22
N GLN A 32 10.88 -23.91 -11.02
CA GLN A 32 11.41 -22.79 -10.28
C GLN A 32 11.16 -22.97 -8.79
N THR A 33 10.88 -24.20 -8.30
CA THR A 33 10.97 -24.52 -6.87
C THR A 33 12.37 -24.16 -6.41
N ALA A 34 12.53 -22.96 -5.86
CA ALA A 34 13.79 -22.33 -5.49
C ALA A 34 14.93 -22.63 -6.49
N SER A 35 15.09 -21.80 -7.53
CA SER A 35 16.38 -21.83 -8.24
C SER A 35 17.47 -21.65 -7.15
N PRO A 36 18.44 -22.56 -7.04
CA PRO A 36 19.33 -22.69 -5.87
C PRO A 36 20.37 -21.56 -5.81
N ALA A 37 20.05 -20.38 -6.35
CA ALA A 37 21.02 -19.34 -6.60
C ALA A 37 21.63 -18.84 -5.29
N ASP A 38 20.85 -18.61 -4.23
CA ASP A 38 21.42 -18.44 -2.88
C ASP A 38 20.42 -18.89 -1.83
N ASN A 39 20.92 -19.63 -0.83
CA ASN A 39 20.17 -20.06 0.33
C ASN A 39 19.89 -18.85 1.23
N LEU A 40 18.75 -18.17 1.01
CA LEU A 40 18.23 -17.11 1.89
C LEU A 40 17.75 -17.65 3.26
N GLY A 41 17.85 -18.97 3.47
CA GLY A 41 17.37 -19.65 4.65
C GLY A 41 15.87 -19.90 4.62
N SER A 42 15.35 -20.22 5.80
CA SER A 42 13.92 -20.47 6.02
C SER A 42 13.46 -19.64 7.21
N ASP A 43 12.19 -19.25 7.22
CA ASP A 43 11.59 -18.63 8.39
C ASP A 43 11.70 -19.57 9.59
N VAL A 44 12.28 -19.08 10.68
CA VAL A 44 12.62 -19.90 11.86
C VAL A 44 11.39 -20.44 12.59
N THR A 45 10.22 -19.83 12.36
CA THR A 45 8.97 -20.19 13.04
C THR A 45 8.21 -21.26 12.27
N THR A 46 8.16 -21.13 10.94
CA THR A 46 7.34 -21.95 10.04
C THR A 46 8.14 -23.03 9.32
N GLY A 47 9.46 -22.83 9.16
CA GLY A 47 10.34 -23.68 8.36
C GLY A 47 10.13 -23.53 6.85
N ILE A 48 9.37 -22.52 6.40
CA ILE A 48 9.14 -22.24 4.98
C ILE A 48 10.35 -21.47 4.43
N ASP A 49 10.84 -21.87 3.27
CA ASP A 49 11.98 -21.23 2.62
C ASP A 49 11.63 -19.84 2.10
N TYR A 50 12.56 -18.89 2.25
CA TYR A 50 12.47 -17.59 1.60
C TYR A 50 12.76 -17.72 0.11
N VAL A 51 12.02 -16.97 -0.71
CA VAL A 51 12.18 -17.00 -2.16
C VAL A 51 12.92 -15.78 -2.71
N GLY A 52 12.95 -14.68 -1.97
CA GLY A 52 13.49 -13.38 -2.37
C GLY A 52 12.45 -12.50 -3.05
N ALA A 53 12.49 -11.21 -2.75
CA ALA A 53 11.62 -10.18 -3.27
C ALA A 53 11.70 -10.05 -4.80
N ASP A 54 12.85 -10.35 -5.41
CA ASP A 54 13.01 -10.33 -6.86
C ASP A 54 12.15 -11.41 -7.57
N ASN A 55 11.97 -12.57 -6.94
CA ASN A 55 11.06 -13.61 -7.42
C ASN A 55 9.58 -13.21 -7.22
N CYS A 56 9.25 -12.54 -6.10
CA CYS A 56 7.92 -11.96 -5.91
C CYS A 56 7.61 -10.93 -7.02
N ILE A 57 8.55 -10.01 -7.26
CA ILE A 57 8.41 -8.95 -8.27
C ILE A 57 8.21 -9.54 -9.67
N GLY A 58 9.03 -10.52 -10.08
CA GLY A 58 8.92 -11.12 -11.42
C GLY A 58 7.55 -11.72 -11.74
N CYS A 59 6.82 -12.20 -10.72
CA CYS A 59 5.43 -12.63 -10.88
C CYS A 59 4.44 -11.46 -10.80
N HIS A 60 4.58 -10.60 -9.78
CA HIS A 60 3.58 -9.57 -9.45
C HIS A 60 3.61 -8.35 -10.37
N GLU A 61 4.75 -8.04 -11.00
CA GLU A 61 4.84 -6.95 -11.97
C GLU A 61 4.01 -7.23 -13.23
N GLY A 62 3.81 -8.51 -13.56
CA GLY A 62 3.05 -8.95 -14.73
C GLY A 62 1.53 -8.87 -14.56
N PHE A 63 1.02 -8.64 -13.34
CA PHE A 63 -0.41 -8.58 -13.09
C PHE A 63 -0.94 -7.14 -13.08
N SER A 64 -2.08 -6.92 -13.72
CA SER A 64 -2.73 -5.60 -13.77
C SER A 64 -3.17 -5.06 -12.40
N TRP A 65 -3.30 -5.93 -11.40
CA TRP A 65 -3.71 -5.55 -10.05
C TRP A 65 -2.55 -5.27 -9.10
N SER A 66 -1.30 -5.62 -9.46
CA SER A 66 -0.11 -5.40 -8.61
C SER A 66 1.07 -4.68 -9.27
N SER A 67 1.06 -4.49 -10.59
CA SER A 67 2.14 -3.75 -11.28
C SER A 67 2.43 -2.38 -10.67
N GLU A 68 1.40 -1.56 -10.41
CA GLU A 68 1.54 -0.26 -9.75
C GLU A 68 2.03 -0.37 -8.29
N ILE A 69 1.72 -1.48 -7.61
CA ILE A 69 2.18 -1.74 -6.24
C ILE A 69 3.69 -2.05 -6.26
N VAL A 70 4.14 -2.86 -7.22
CA VAL A 70 5.55 -3.17 -7.42
C VAL A 70 6.35 -1.92 -7.78
N GLU A 71 5.83 -1.09 -8.67
CA GLU A 71 6.49 0.17 -9.05
C GLU A 71 6.67 1.09 -7.83
N ARG A 72 5.62 1.27 -7.04
CA ARG A 72 5.70 2.03 -5.77
C ARG A 72 6.73 1.44 -4.82
N TYR A 73 6.72 0.13 -4.63
CA TYR A 73 7.68 -0.58 -3.78
C TYR A 73 9.12 -0.32 -4.21
N LEU A 74 9.44 -0.51 -5.49
CA LEU A 74 10.78 -0.28 -6.02
C LEU A 74 11.23 1.17 -5.93
N SER A 75 10.29 2.12 -5.89
CA SER A 75 10.58 3.55 -5.71
C SER A 75 10.61 4.02 -4.25
N GLY A 76 10.11 3.21 -3.32
CA GLY A 76 9.88 3.59 -1.93
C GLY A 76 11.08 3.33 -1.02
N ALA A 77 11.02 3.88 0.19
CA ALA A 77 12.14 3.79 1.14
C ALA A 77 12.42 2.38 1.69
N HIS A 78 11.56 1.40 1.49
CA HIS A 78 11.91 0.02 1.81
C HIS A 78 12.95 -0.56 0.84
N VAL A 79 13.06 -0.04 -0.38
CA VAL A 79 14.10 -0.44 -1.34
C VAL A 79 15.18 0.62 -1.45
N ILE A 80 14.78 1.88 -1.62
CA ILE A 80 15.69 3.01 -1.78
C ILE A 80 15.72 3.79 -0.47
N HIS A 81 16.23 3.16 0.60
CA HIS A 81 16.55 3.89 1.83
C HIS A 81 17.95 4.50 1.75
N SER A 82 18.22 5.43 2.67
CA SER A 82 19.42 6.28 2.70
C SER A 82 20.72 5.60 2.25
N SER A 83 21.63 6.37 1.66
CA SER A 83 23.00 5.91 1.34
C SER A 83 23.88 5.64 2.58
N HIS A 84 23.29 5.61 3.78
CA HIS A 84 24.00 5.37 5.04
C HIS A 84 23.99 3.90 5.46
N ILE A 85 23.14 3.07 4.86
CA ILE A 85 23.03 1.65 5.16
C ILE A 85 23.16 0.85 3.88
N THR A 86 24.05 -0.14 3.91
CA THR A 86 24.44 -1.02 2.81
C THR A 86 24.64 -2.44 3.34
N GLN A 87 24.95 -3.41 2.48
CA GLN A 87 25.29 -4.77 2.95
C GLN A 87 26.53 -4.81 3.84
N ALA A 88 27.44 -3.83 3.72
CA ALA A 88 28.64 -3.80 4.56
C ALA A 88 28.36 -3.54 6.05
N ASP A 89 27.16 -3.07 6.40
CA ASP A 89 26.77 -2.68 7.76
C ASP A 89 26.20 -3.85 8.60
N GLU A 90 26.40 -5.10 8.16
CA GLU A 90 25.98 -6.33 8.88
C GLU A 90 26.51 -6.37 10.32
N ALA A 91 27.79 -6.00 10.51
CA ALA A 91 28.46 -6.10 11.80
C ALA A 91 27.84 -5.21 12.90
N ASP A 92 27.15 -4.14 12.51
CA ASP A 92 26.54 -3.18 13.42
C ASP A 92 25.07 -3.52 13.75
N GLY A 93 24.56 -4.63 13.20
CA GLY A 93 23.19 -5.10 13.41
C GLY A 93 22.13 -4.30 12.65
N CYS A 94 22.54 -3.37 11.79
CA CYS A 94 21.64 -2.55 10.98
C CYS A 94 20.77 -3.39 10.03
N LEU A 95 21.32 -4.50 9.52
CA LEU A 95 20.60 -5.39 8.59
C LEU A 95 19.43 -6.13 9.25
N ASN A 96 19.36 -6.20 10.59
CA ASN A 96 18.19 -6.77 11.28
C ASN A 96 16.87 -6.06 10.94
N CYS A 97 16.94 -4.81 10.49
CA CYS A 97 15.80 -4.04 10.03
C CYS A 97 15.90 -3.59 8.59
N HIS A 98 17.11 -3.43 8.04
CA HIS A 98 17.33 -2.89 6.69
C HIS A 98 17.55 -3.95 5.61
N ASP A 99 17.92 -5.18 5.96
CA ASP A 99 17.86 -6.33 5.05
C ASP A 99 17.81 -7.64 5.85
N PRO A 100 16.69 -7.94 6.54
CA PRO A 100 16.66 -9.07 7.47
C PRO A 100 16.77 -10.46 6.81
N ILE A 101 16.56 -10.54 5.50
CA ILE A 101 16.60 -11.80 4.72
C ILE A 101 17.88 -11.87 3.86
N GLY A 102 18.55 -10.74 3.60
CA GLY A 102 19.75 -10.67 2.78
C GLY A 102 19.45 -10.68 1.28
N ASP A 103 18.26 -10.24 0.86
CA ASP A 103 17.82 -10.28 -0.53
C ASP A 103 17.93 -8.93 -1.26
N GLY A 104 18.39 -7.88 -0.57
CA GLY A 104 18.61 -6.54 -1.12
C GLY A 104 19.45 -6.51 -2.41
N PRO A 105 20.62 -7.19 -2.50
CA PRO A 105 21.46 -7.16 -3.70
C PRO A 105 20.75 -7.70 -4.95
N ARG A 106 19.71 -8.54 -4.78
CA ARG A 106 18.94 -9.07 -5.90
C ARG A 106 18.06 -8.00 -6.56
N LEU A 107 17.70 -6.95 -5.84
CA LEU A 107 16.86 -5.85 -6.33
C LEU A 107 17.63 -4.80 -7.14
N GLU A 108 18.97 -4.79 -7.10
CA GLU A 108 19.81 -3.78 -7.78
C GLU A 108 19.53 -3.68 -9.29
N ARG A 109 19.25 -4.81 -9.92
CA ARG A 109 18.91 -4.89 -11.36
C ARG A 109 17.52 -4.34 -11.70
N LEU A 110 16.68 -4.12 -10.70
CA LEU A 110 15.28 -3.68 -10.83
C LEU A 110 15.12 -2.18 -10.54
N ILE A 111 16.17 -1.51 -10.04
CA ILE A 111 16.17 -0.08 -9.74
C ILE A 111 17.20 0.67 -10.60
N ALA A 112 17.14 2.00 -10.58
CA ALA A 112 18.13 2.82 -11.25
C ALA A 112 19.52 2.64 -10.60
N ALA A 113 20.57 2.45 -11.39
CA ALA A 113 21.94 2.26 -10.88
C ALA A 113 22.44 3.40 -9.97
N ALA A 114 21.89 4.61 -10.09
CA ALA A 114 22.21 5.74 -9.21
C ALA A 114 21.68 5.55 -7.76
N ASN A 115 20.75 4.63 -7.56
CA ASN A 115 20.15 4.29 -6.27
C ASN A 115 20.77 3.03 -5.64
N VAL A 116 21.75 2.41 -6.31
CA VAL A 116 22.48 1.25 -5.78
C VAL A 116 23.74 1.76 -5.07
N PRO A 117 23.91 1.52 -3.75
CA PRO A 117 25.13 1.86 -3.03
C PRO A 117 26.37 1.13 -3.57
N ALA A 118 27.57 1.61 -3.22
CA ALA A 118 28.81 0.98 -3.69
C ALA A 118 29.10 -0.36 -2.98
N GLU A 119 28.60 -0.51 -1.75
CA GLU A 119 28.73 -1.67 -0.88
C GLU A 119 27.48 -2.57 -0.89
N ASP A 120 26.86 -2.67 -2.07
CA ASP A 120 25.62 -3.42 -2.35
C ASP A 120 24.38 -2.89 -1.61
N LEU A 121 23.21 -3.16 -2.19
CA LEU A 121 21.93 -2.68 -1.68
C LEU A 121 21.48 -3.49 -0.45
N ALA A 122 21.15 -2.80 0.64
CA ALA A 122 20.28 -3.32 1.69
C ALA A 122 18.85 -2.88 1.40
N ALA A 123 17.88 -3.77 1.53
CA ALA A 123 16.46 -3.47 1.33
C ALA A 123 15.56 -4.34 2.21
N VAL A 124 14.41 -3.80 2.58
CA VAL A 124 13.31 -4.53 3.22
C VAL A 124 12.44 -5.15 2.13
N GLY A 125 12.72 -6.42 1.84
CA GLY A 125 11.99 -7.29 0.93
C GLY A 125 10.51 -7.51 1.26
N CYS A 126 9.76 -8.05 0.29
CA CYS A 126 8.33 -8.37 0.44
C CYS A 126 8.08 -9.34 1.62
N GLU A 127 8.96 -10.32 1.78
CA GLU A 127 8.84 -11.40 2.75
C GLU A 127 9.11 -10.94 4.19
N ASN A 128 9.71 -9.77 4.41
CA ASN A 128 9.89 -9.19 5.75
C ASN A 128 8.56 -8.81 6.40
N CYS A 129 7.52 -8.52 5.61
CA CYS A 129 6.18 -8.24 6.12
C CYS A 129 5.19 -9.37 5.84
N HIS A 130 5.31 -10.03 4.69
CA HIS A 130 4.35 -11.05 4.23
C HIS A 130 4.69 -12.48 4.67
N GLY A 131 5.87 -12.68 5.29
CA GLY A 131 6.41 -13.99 5.67
C GLY A 131 7.08 -14.69 4.49
N ALA A 132 7.74 -15.82 4.78
CA ALA A 132 8.44 -16.62 3.78
C ALA A 132 7.49 -17.14 2.68
N GLY A 133 7.81 -16.82 1.44
CA GLY A 133 6.99 -17.02 0.27
C GLY A 133 7.07 -18.42 -0.33
N GLY A 134 7.88 -19.34 0.22
CA GLY A 134 8.08 -20.68 -0.35
C GLY A 134 6.79 -21.44 -0.68
N ASP A 135 5.79 -21.39 0.21
CA ASP A 135 4.48 -22.03 -0.02
C ASP A 135 3.60 -21.24 -1.02
N HIS A 136 3.76 -19.92 -1.07
CA HIS A 136 3.06 -19.05 -2.01
C HIS A 136 3.63 -19.17 -3.44
N TYR A 137 4.94 -19.34 -3.53
CA TYR A 137 5.76 -19.51 -4.71
C TYR A 137 5.56 -20.91 -5.30
N GLY A 138 4.34 -21.13 -5.78
CA GLY A 138 3.83 -22.45 -6.12
C GLY A 138 2.32 -22.58 -6.04
N VAL A 139 1.57 -21.45 -6.04
CA VAL A 139 0.09 -21.30 -5.98
C VAL A 139 -0.59 -21.48 -4.62
N GLY A 140 0.15 -21.51 -3.51
CA GLY A 140 -0.43 -21.43 -2.15
C GLY A 140 -0.86 -20.00 -1.75
N PRO A 141 -1.64 -19.83 -0.66
CA PRO A 141 -1.93 -18.52 -0.11
C PRO A 141 -0.67 -17.87 0.47
N MET A 142 -0.60 -16.53 0.46
CA MET A 142 0.45 -15.79 1.16
C MET A 142 0.33 -16.03 2.68
N PRO A 143 1.41 -16.37 3.42
CA PRO A 143 1.34 -16.66 4.86
C PRO A 143 0.73 -15.51 5.66
N VAL A 144 1.20 -14.29 5.38
CA VAL A 144 0.67 -13.05 5.97
C VAL A 144 0.13 -12.17 4.86
N ALA A 145 -1.07 -12.50 4.36
CA ALA A 145 -1.73 -11.72 3.32
C ALA A 145 -2.04 -10.26 3.74
N ARG A 146 -2.12 -10.02 5.06
CA ARG A 146 -2.43 -8.72 5.65
C ARG A 146 -1.49 -8.46 6.83
N PRO A 147 -0.30 -7.88 6.60
CA PRO A 147 0.59 -7.45 7.67
C PRO A 147 -0.15 -6.51 8.63
N ASP A 148 0.01 -6.73 9.92
CA ASP A 148 -0.59 -5.92 10.98
C ASP A 148 0.46 -4.93 11.54
N ALA A 149 0.10 -4.18 12.58
CA ALA A 149 1.04 -3.25 13.21
C ALA A 149 2.28 -3.95 13.81
N ALA A 150 2.20 -5.23 14.18
CA ALA A 150 3.37 -5.95 14.68
C ALA A 150 4.39 -6.21 13.56
N SER A 151 3.93 -6.42 12.31
CA SER A 151 4.82 -6.48 11.15
C SER A 151 5.63 -5.19 11.00
N CYS A 152 4.99 -4.02 11.14
CA CYS A 152 5.68 -2.73 11.13
C CYS A 152 6.61 -2.55 12.33
N GLY A 153 6.15 -2.97 13.52
CA GLY A 153 6.89 -2.85 14.78
C GLY A 153 8.11 -3.74 14.91
N SER A 154 8.29 -4.71 14.00
CA SER A 154 9.54 -5.48 13.90
C SER A 154 10.77 -4.59 13.71
N CYS A 155 10.58 -3.44 13.04
CA CYS A 155 11.62 -2.44 12.77
C CYS A 155 11.26 -1.08 13.39
N HIS A 156 9.99 -0.69 13.38
CA HIS A 156 9.53 0.62 13.85
C HIS A 156 9.07 0.60 15.31
N SER A 157 9.96 0.22 16.23
CA SER A 157 9.68 0.16 17.67
C SER A 157 10.65 1.02 18.47
N GLU A 158 11.21 0.50 19.56
CA GLU A 158 12.26 1.20 20.30
C GLU A 158 13.56 1.09 19.52
N LEU A 159 14.14 2.24 19.16
CA LEU A 159 15.31 2.31 18.31
C LEU A 159 16.55 2.67 19.14
N GLU A 160 17.69 2.10 18.76
CA GLU A 160 18.97 2.45 19.38
C GLU A 160 19.26 3.95 19.21
N PRO A 161 19.87 4.62 20.21
CA PRO A 161 20.14 6.07 20.14
C PRO A 161 20.94 6.51 18.91
N SER A 162 21.79 5.63 18.36
CA SER A 162 22.53 5.90 17.12
C SER A 162 21.63 6.05 15.90
N HIS A 163 20.48 5.37 15.89
CA HIS A 163 19.51 5.41 14.79
C HIS A 163 18.68 6.70 14.82
N LEU A 164 18.44 7.27 16.01
CA LEU A 164 17.64 8.49 16.20
C LEU A 164 18.24 9.74 15.54
N VAL A 165 19.52 9.71 15.17
CA VAL A 165 20.16 10.78 14.41
C VAL A 165 19.55 10.91 13.02
N TYR A 166 19.09 9.81 12.44
CA TYR A 166 18.54 9.75 11.09
C TYR A 166 17.01 9.69 11.09
N HIS A 167 16.41 9.08 12.12
CA HIS A 167 14.96 8.87 12.24
C HIS A 167 14.43 9.20 13.64
N PRO A 168 14.48 10.47 14.10
CA PRO A 168 14.09 10.83 15.45
C PRO A 168 12.59 10.59 15.74
N GLU A 169 11.73 10.67 14.73
CA GLU A 169 10.27 10.46 14.85
C GLU A 169 9.86 8.98 14.85
N ALA A 170 10.77 8.06 14.46
CA ALA A 170 10.46 6.64 14.37
C ALA A 170 10.58 5.91 15.72
N ASN A 171 11.18 6.54 16.73
CA ASN A 171 11.33 5.92 18.04
C ASN A 171 9.96 5.70 18.69
N THR A 172 9.76 4.53 19.27
CA THR A 172 8.55 4.13 20.02
C THR A 172 7.23 4.21 19.25
N ILE A 173 7.26 4.46 17.94
CA ILE A 173 6.04 4.74 17.16
C ILE A 173 5.01 3.62 17.24
N THR A 174 5.44 2.34 17.25
CA THR A 174 4.52 1.22 17.43
C THR A 174 3.91 1.20 18.83
N ALA A 175 4.69 1.47 19.88
CA ALA A 175 4.17 1.53 21.25
C ALA A 175 3.17 2.68 21.41
N ASP A 176 3.47 3.84 20.83
CA ASP A 176 2.60 5.01 20.83
C ASP A 176 1.29 4.72 20.10
N TYR A 177 1.35 4.12 18.91
CA TYR A 177 0.18 3.66 18.17
C TYR A 177 -0.66 2.65 18.99
N LEU A 178 -0.03 1.62 19.58
CA LEU A 178 -0.74 0.60 20.37
C LEU A 178 -1.41 1.19 21.61
N SER A 179 -0.86 2.27 22.17
CA SER A 179 -1.46 2.98 23.30
C SER A 179 -2.63 3.90 22.88
N SER A 180 -2.68 4.30 21.61
CA SER A 180 -3.64 5.25 21.08
C SER A 180 -5.08 4.67 20.99
N PRO A 181 -6.09 5.54 20.80
CA PRO A 181 -7.44 5.09 20.46
C PRO A 181 -7.55 4.37 19.11
N HIS A 182 -6.63 4.61 18.16
CA HIS A 182 -6.68 3.98 16.83
C HIS A 182 -6.51 2.46 16.90
N ALA A 183 -5.58 1.97 17.73
CA ALA A 183 -5.40 0.53 17.95
C ALA A 183 -6.63 -0.15 18.59
N ARG A 184 -7.59 0.64 19.10
CA ARG A 184 -8.83 0.20 19.74
C ARG A 184 -10.05 0.88 19.10
N SER A 185 -9.97 1.17 17.80
CA SER A 185 -10.97 1.95 17.10
C SER A 185 -12.33 1.25 16.96
N ILE A 186 -12.36 -0.08 16.99
CA ILE A 186 -13.61 -0.86 16.91
C ILE A 186 -14.22 -1.02 18.31
N ASN A 187 -15.51 -0.71 18.43
CA ASN A 187 -16.29 -0.89 19.66
C ASN A 187 -17.62 -1.59 19.39
N GLU A 188 -18.42 -1.82 20.43
CA GLU A 188 -19.71 -2.53 20.35
C GLU A 188 -20.72 -1.88 19.38
N HIS A 189 -20.62 -0.57 19.13
CA HIS A 189 -21.51 0.15 18.20
C HIS A 189 -21.05 0.08 16.74
N SER A 190 -19.82 -0.40 16.51
CA SER A 190 -19.26 -0.56 15.16
C SER A 190 -19.78 -1.82 14.48
N TYR A 191 -20.05 -2.87 15.26
CA TYR A 191 -20.42 -4.18 14.74
C TYR A 191 -21.83 -4.22 14.15
N VAL A 192 -22.02 -5.14 13.23
CA VAL A 192 -23.36 -5.61 12.83
C VAL A 192 -24.00 -6.32 14.02
N ASP A 193 -25.31 -6.14 14.22
CA ASP A 193 -26.03 -6.78 15.32
C ASP A 193 -25.85 -8.31 15.28
N GLY A 194 -25.33 -8.87 16.37
CA GLY A 194 -25.06 -10.31 16.49
C GLY A 194 -23.75 -10.79 15.86
N SER A 195 -22.90 -9.88 15.38
CA SER A 195 -21.52 -10.19 14.95
C SER A 195 -20.51 -9.62 15.95
N GLU A 196 -19.40 -10.33 16.14
CA GLU A 196 -18.25 -9.88 16.94
C GLU A 196 -17.05 -9.49 16.06
N SER A 197 -17.17 -9.62 14.73
CA SER A 197 -16.06 -9.45 13.79
C SER A 197 -16.42 -8.60 12.57
N ASP A 198 -17.71 -8.46 12.27
CA ASP A 198 -18.15 -7.78 11.05
C ASP A 198 -18.62 -6.37 11.39
N VAL A 199 -17.99 -5.39 10.75
CA VAL A 199 -18.23 -3.97 11.03
C VAL A 199 -19.10 -3.37 9.93
N ARG A 200 -20.11 -2.60 10.33
CA ARG A 200 -21.03 -1.91 9.40
C ARG A 200 -20.22 -1.03 8.45
N ALA A 201 -20.59 -0.96 7.18
CA ALA A 201 -19.80 -0.25 6.16
C ALA A 201 -19.57 1.25 6.48
N SER A 202 -20.58 1.93 7.04
CA SER A 202 -20.46 3.32 7.48
C SER A 202 -19.47 3.49 8.63
N CYS A 203 -19.44 2.56 9.58
CA CYS A 203 -18.49 2.56 10.69
C CYS A 203 -17.08 2.13 10.24
N SER A 204 -16.99 1.15 9.34
CA SER A 204 -15.71 0.53 8.97
C SER A 204 -14.79 1.49 8.24
N LYS A 205 -15.34 2.47 7.50
CA LYS A 205 -14.55 3.52 6.87
C LYS A 205 -13.55 4.18 7.82
N CYS A 206 -13.96 4.46 9.06
CA CYS A 206 -13.13 5.20 10.02
C CYS A 206 -12.54 4.30 11.10
N HIS A 207 -13.21 3.20 11.43
CA HIS A 207 -12.88 2.38 12.58
C HIS A 207 -12.17 1.08 12.24
N THR A 208 -11.93 0.77 10.96
CA THR A 208 -11.22 -0.45 10.56
C THR A 208 -10.18 -0.17 9.49
N ASP A 209 -9.14 -0.99 9.44
CA ASP A 209 -8.12 -0.89 8.41
C ASP A 209 -8.67 -1.25 7.02
N GLU A 210 -9.40 -2.35 6.92
CA GLU A 210 -10.02 -2.77 5.67
C GLU A 210 -10.99 -1.72 5.11
N GLY A 211 -11.82 -1.13 5.98
CA GLY A 211 -12.81 -0.13 5.58
C GLY A 211 -12.15 1.20 5.22
N GLY A 212 -11.16 1.65 5.98
CA GLY A 212 -10.36 2.83 5.66
C GLY A 212 -9.73 2.76 4.28
N LYS A 213 -9.20 1.59 3.90
CA LYS A 213 -8.62 1.36 2.57
C LYS A 213 -9.67 1.21 1.48
N LEU A 214 -10.74 0.47 1.73
CA LEU A 214 -11.82 0.22 0.77
C LEU A 214 -12.55 1.52 0.41
N TYR A 215 -12.74 2.41 1.38
CA TYR A 215 -13.53 3.63 1.25
C TYR A 215 -12.69 4.91 1.26
N LYS A 216 -11.36 4.82 1.07
CA LYS A 216 -10.44 5.98 1.14
C LYS A 216 -10.79 7.14 0.19
N HIS A 217 -11.46 6.86 -0.92
CA HIS A 217 -11.85 7.89 -1.90
C HIS A 217 -13.17 8.58 -1.58
N ILE A 218 -13.86 8.13 -0.53
CA ILE A 218 -15.13 8.69 -0.10
C ILE A 218 -14.81 9.82 0.87
N GLN A 219 -14.62 11.04 0.37
CA GLN A 219 -14.18 12.20 1.14
C GLN A 219 -15.35 13.17 1.30
N SER A 220 -15.98 13.26 2.48
CA SER A 220 -17.04 14.27 2.77
C SER A 220 -17.76 14.03 4.11
N ASN A 221 -18.70 14.94 4.40
CA ASN A 221 -19.62 15.01 5.53
C ASN A 221 -20.50 13.74 5.78
N SER A 222 -21.31 13.83 6.84
CA SER A 222 -22.23 12.80 7.33
C SER A 222 -23.17 12.22 6.27
N GLU A 223 -23.68 13.01 5.32
CA GLU A 223 -24.59 12.53 4.27
C GLU A 223 -23.93 11.43 3.41
N VAL A 224 -22.64 11.56 3.14
CA VAL A 224 -21.93 10.57 2.34
C VAL A 224 -21.51 9.37 3.17
N ILE A 225 -21.28 9.52 4.47
CA ILE A 225 -21.12 8.36 5.36
C ILE A 225 -22.40 7.52 5.38
N HIS A 226 -23.58 8.16 5.45
CA HIS A 226 -24.86 7.46 5.36
C HIS A 226 -25.09 6.76 4.01
N SER A 227 -24.44 7.23 2.94
CA SER A 227 -24.50 6.50 1.66
C SER A 227 -23.90 5.10 1.73
N LEU A 228 -23.10 4.80 2.76
CA LEU A 228 -22.52 3.48 3.03
C LEU A 228 -23.46 2.55 3.79
N ASP A 229 -24.56 3.02 4.39
CA ASP A 229 -25.43 2.17 5.22
C ASP A 229 -26.08 1.02 4.43
N GLY A 230 -26.15 1.13 3.10
CA GLY A 230 -26.62 0.07 2.21
C GLY A 230 -25.54 -0.92 1.75
N ASN A 231 -24.27 -0.67 2.05
CA ASN A 231 -23.17 -1.52 1.61
C ASN A 231 -23.00 -2.75 2.52
N PRO A 232 -22.46 -3.87 1.98
CA PRO A 232 -22.11 -5.03 2.80
C PRO A 232 -21.15 -4.65 3.93
N ALA A 233 -21.34 -5.30 5.08
CA ALA A 233 -20.41 -5.19 6.19
C ALA A 233 -19.01 -5.69 5.80
N VAL A 234 -18.00 -5.12 6.44
CA VAL A 234 -16.61 -5.56 6.30
C VAL A 234 -16.40 -6.72 7.25
N ALA A 235 -16.24 -7.93 6.70
CA ALA A 235 -16.09 -9.15 7.46
C ALA A 235 -14.68 -9.30 8.04
N ASN A 236 -14.59 -9.87 9.25
CA ASN A 236 -13.32 -10.08 9.98
C ASN A 236 -12.45 -8.82 10.01
N ALA A 237 -13.07 -7.69 10.36
CA ALA A 237 -12.40 -6.41 10.30
C ALA A 237 -11.37 -6.27 11.43
N THR A 238 -10.27 -5.59 11.12
CA THR A 238 -9.24 -5.24 12.11
C THR A 238 -9.32 -3.76 12.46
N PRO A 239 -8.97 -3.35 13.68
CA PRO A 239 -8.87 -1.91 14.03
C PRO A 239 -7.95 -1.17 13.05
N VAL A 240 -8.02 0.16 13.06
CA VAL A 240 -7.09 1.02 12.29
C VAL A 240 -5.66 0.55 12.55
N GLN A 241 -4.89 0.29 11.48
CA GLN A 241 -3.49 -0.16 11.50
C GLN A 241 -2.57 0.93 10.93
N CYS A 242 -1.24 0.74 11.02
CA CYS A 242 -0.25 1.61 10.37
C CYS A 242 -0.56 1.82 8.87
N ARG A 243 -0.90 0.74 8.17
CA ARG A 243 -1.24 0.73 6.73
C ARG A 243 -2.61 1.31 6.39
N THR A 244 -3.40 1.72 7.39
CA THR A 244 -4.62 2.49 7.17
C THR A 244 -4.27 3.93 6.76
N CYS A 245 -3.15 4.45 7.28
CA CYS A 245 -2.69 5.81 7.01
C CYS A 245 -1.49 5.84 6.05
N HIS A 246 -0.57 4.88 6.16
CA HIS A 246 0.64 4.81 5.34
C HIS A 246 0.49 3.82 4.17
N ASP A 247 1.17 4.09 3.06
CA ASP A 247 1.35 3.07 2.03
C ASP A 247 2.53 2.17 2.41
N ALA A 248 2.25 0.91 2.79
CA ALA A 248 3.31 -0.04 3.14
C ALA A 248 4.24 -0.37 1.95
N HIS A 249 3.80 -0.11 0.71
CA HIS A 249 4.61 -0.28 -0.49
C HIS A 249 5.26 1.03 -0.94
N ASN A 250 5.04 2.14 -0.25
CA ASN A 250 5.86 3.33 -0.37
C ASN A 250 5.79 4.08 0.96
N PRO A 251 6.59 3.69 1.98
CA PRO A 251 6.38 4.14 3.36
C PRO A 251 6.58 5.64 3.58
N GLN A 252 7.15 6.35 2.60
CA GLN A 252 7.25 7.81 2.60
C GLN A 252 5.94 8.50 2.20
N GLU A 253 4.99 7.75 1.65
CA GLU A 253 3.68 8.24 1.23
C GLU A 253 2.59 7.82 2.20
N LEU A 254 1.59 8.70 2.30
CA LEU A 254 0.33 8.37 2.94
C LEU A 254 -0.60 7.72 1.92
N LEU A 255 -1.62 7.03 2.43
CA LEU A 255 -2.61 6.33 1.61
C LEU A 255 -3.38 7.27 0.66
N LEU A 256 -3.41 8.56 1.00
CA LEU A 256 -3.92 9.68 0.21
C LEU A 256 -2.77 10.64 -0.10
N GLY A 257 -2.57 10.96 -1.37
CA GLY A 257 -1.58 11.97 -1.80
C GLY A 257 -2.07 13.41 -1.64
N ASP A 258 -1.24 14.37 -2.04
CA ASP A 258 -1.63 15.78 -2.11
C ASP A 258 -2.77 16.02 -3.13
N ILE A 259 -3.54 17.10 -2.94
CA ILE A 259 -4.36 17.70 -3.99
C ILE A 259 -3.74 19.04 -4.37
N GLU A 260 -3.46 19.20 -5.66
CA GLU A 260 -3.00 20.44 -6.26
C GLU A 260 -4.15 21.14 -7.00
N ASP A 261 -4.12 22.47 -7.05
CA ASP A 261 -4.99 23.25 -7.91
C ASP A 261 -4.50 23.25 -9.38
N GLY A 262 -5.17 24.03 -10.24
CA GLY A 262 -4.81 24.13 -11.66
C GLY A 262 -3.43 24.74 -11.92
N ASP A 263 -2.82 25.39 -10.93
CA ASP A 263 -1.48 25.99 -11.00
C ASP A 263 -0.40 25.09 -10.36
N GLY A 264 -0.76 23.87 -9.92
CA GLY A 264 0.16 22.93 -9.27
C GLY A 264 0.45 23.29 -7.80
N LYS A 265 -0.34 24.16 -7.17
CA LYS A 265 -0.19 24.51 -5.76
C LYS A 265 -0.97 23.51 -4.90
N VAL A 266 -0.31 22.89 -3.92
CA VAL A 266 -0.96 22.02 -2.95
C VAL A 266 -2.02 22.82 -2.16
N VAL A 267 -3.29 22.46 -2.33
CA VAL A 267 -4.44 23.05 -1.63
C VAL A 267 -4.91 22.18 -0.47
N GLU A 268 -4.60 20.88 -0.50
CA GLU A 268 -4.83 19.94 0.60
C GLU A 268 -3.65 18.96 0.66
N SER A 269 -2.91 18.97 1.78
CA SER A 269 -1.79 18.06 1.95
C SER A 269 -2.26 16.61 2.15
N ALA A 270 -1.40 15.65 1.80
CA ALA A 270 -1.57 14.23 2.05
C ALA A 270 -1.93 13.94 3.52
N GLU A 271 -1.26 14.62 4.45
CA GLU A 271 -1.51 14.52 5.89
C GLU A 271 -2.91 15.02 6.25
N TYR A 272 -3.26 16.24 5.86
CA TYR A 272 -4.61 16.79 6.09
C TYR A 272 -5.69 15.85 5.57
N ARG A 273 -5.53 15.37 4.33
CA ARG A 273 -6.49 14.46 3.71
C ARG A 273 -6.59 13.14 4.44
N THR A 274 -5.48 12.58 4.90
CA THR A 274 -5.44 11.33 5.65
C THR A 274 -6.17 11.47 6.98
N CYS A 275 -5.92 12.54 7.73
CA CYS A 275 -6.59 12.80 9.00
C CYS A 275 -8.09 13.08 8.81
N THR A 276 -8.44 13.97 7.88
CA THR A 276 -9.83 14.42 7.68
C THR A 276 -10.71 13.43 6.94
N ASN A 277 -10.13 12.38 6.32
CA ASN A 277 -10.89 11.26 5.77
C ASN A 277 -11.79 10.60 6.83
N CYS A 278 -11.32 10.57 8.08
CA CYS A 278 -12.04 10.02 9.22
C CYS A 278 -12.51 11.11 10.19
N HIS A 279 -11.68 12.11 10.46
CA HIS A 279 -11.95 13.16 11.45
C HIS A 279 -12.57 14.40 10.81
N GLN A 280 -13.89 14.34 10.60
CA GLN A 280 -14.67 15.41 9.97
C GLN A 280 -15.02 16.54 10.96
N GLN A 281 -15.21 17.76 10.45
CA GLN A 281 -15.61 18.94 11.25
C GLN A 281 -17.05 18.83 11.83
N GLU A 282 -17.35 19.66 12.83
CA GLU A 282 -18.48 19.68 13.80
C GLU A 282 -19.92 19.35 13.33
N THR A 283 -20.22 19.22 12.03
CA THR A 283 -21.46 18.58 11.53
C THR A 283 -21.27 17.09 11.17
N ALA A 284 -20.21 16.49 11.69
CA ALA A 284 -19.74 15.14 11.40
C ALA A 284 -20.73 14.07 11.85
N TYR A 285 -20.56 12.87 11.31
CA TYR A 285 -21.29 11.67 11.71
C TYR A 285 -21.19 11.33 13.22
N HIS A 286 -20.28 11.94 13.98
CA HIS A 286 -20.20 11.78 15.45
C HIS A 286 -20.96 12.86 16.23
N ASP A 287 -21.64 13.81 15.58
CA ASP A 287 -22.58 14.71 16.25
C ASP A 287 -23.75 13.88 16.80
N PRO A 288 -24.01 13.89 18.12
CA PRO A 288 -25.17 13.20 18.71
C PRO A 288 -26.52 13.57 18.09
N ALA A 289 -26.64 14.75 17.47
CA ALA A 289 -27.84 15.16 16.75
C ALA A 289 -28.02 14.42 15.41
N THR A 290 -26.93 13.94 14.82
CA THR A 290 -26.90 13.23 13.52
C THR A 290 -26.80 11.72 13.71
N ASN A 291 -26.13 11.27 14.77
CA ASN A 291 -25.91 9.86 15.07
C ASN A 291 -26.10 9.61 16.58
N PRO A 292 -27.03 8.73 16.99
CA PRO A 292 -27.27 8.45 18.41
C PRO A 292 -26.08 7.82 19.14
N TYR A 293 -25.08 7.32 18.40
CA TYR A 293 -23.82 6.78 18.93
C TYR A 293 -22.67 7.79 18.92
N GLY A 294 -22.91 9.00 18.43
CA GLY A 294 -21.92 10.07 18.39
C GLY A 294 -21.51 10.56 19.77
N ASN A 295 -20.26 10.97 19.91
CA ASN A 295 -19.73 11.57 21.13
C ASN A 295 -18.87 12.78 20.75
N LEU A 296 -19.21 13.96 21.29
CA LEU A 296 -18.44 15.19 21.03
C LEU A 296 -16.99 15.07 21.51
N GLY A 297 -16.69 14.22 22.49
CA GLY A 297 -15.33 13.93 22.93
C GLY A 297 -14.50 13.07 21.97
N GLU A 298 -15.12 12.48 20.96
CA GLU A 298 -14.46 11.71 19.89
C GLU A 298 -14.25 12.55 18.62
N ILE A 299 -14.76 13.78 18.60
CA ILE A 299 -14.49 14.75 17.55
C ILE A 299 -13.10 15.33 17.81
N ILE A 300 -12.19 15.16 16.85
CA ILE A 300 -10.93 15.90 16.87
C ILE A 300 -11.27 17.37 16.65
N THR A 301 -11.18 18.15 17.72
CA THR A 301 -11.27 19.62 17.68
C THR A 301 -9.93 20.27 17.37
N ASP A 302 -8.90 19.46 17.19
CA ASP A 302 -7.56 19.93 16.89
C ASP A 302 -7.51 20.55 15.48
N THR A 303 -7.25 21.85 15.44
CA THR A 303 -7.21 22.68 14.23
C THR A 303 -5.84 22.70 13.57
N HIS A 304 -4.89 21.82 13.96
CA HIS A 304 -3.52 21.82 13.41
C HIS A 304 -3.43 21.62 11.89
N PHE A 305 -4.54 21.29 11.22
CA PHE A 305 -4.60 21.18 9.76
C PHE A 305 -5.68 22.11 9.20
N LEU A 306 -5.42 23.41 9.23
CA LEU A 306 -6.25 24.35 8.49
C LEU A 306 -6.04 24.09 6.99
N LYS A 307 -7.15 23.90 6.28
CA LYS A 307 -7.20 24.02 4.82
C LYS A 307 -6.52 25.32 4.46
N ILE A 308 -5.44 25.26 3.68
CA ILE A 308 -4.64 26.44 3.33
C ILE A 308 -5.54 27.40 2.55
N ASP A 309 -6.15 28.36 3.23
CA ASP A 309 -6.78 29.50 2.62
C ASP A 309 -5.70 30.53 2.25
N ASP A 310 -5.94 31.28 1.18
CA ASP A 310 -4.93 32.08 0.47
C ASP A 310 -4.25 33.18 1.33
N ASN A 311 -4.70 33.39 2.57
CA ASN A 311 -4.15 34.38 3.50
C ASN A 311 -3.17 33.81 4.56
N GLU A 312 -3.05 32.49 4.76
CA GLU A 312 -2.23 31.93 5.85
C GLU A 312 -0.93 31.21 5.42
N GLN A 313 -0.62 31.15 4.12
CA GLN A 313 0.63 30.52 3.62
C GLN A 313 1.93 31.13 4.18
N ALA A 314 1.88 32.31 4.79
CA ALA A 314 3.06 32.99 5.33
C ALA A 314 3.55 32.44 6.68
N LEU A 315 2.76 31.64 7.40
CA LEU A 315 3.03 31.32 8.81
C LEU A 315 3.45 29.87 9.10
N MET A 316 3.27 28.93 8.15
CA MET A 316 3.53 27.50 8.39
C MET A 316 4.78 26.93 7.69
N ARG A 317 5.73 27.76 7.24
CA ARG A 317 7.03 27.24 6.82
C ARG A 317 7.83 26.82 8.06
N PRO A 318 8.27 25.56 8.20
CA PRO A 318 9.28 25.22 9.19
C PRO A 318 10.53 26.07 8.92
N PRO A 319 11.27 26.50 9.97
CA PRO A 319 12.50 27.23 9.78
C PRO A 319 13.44 26.37 8.94
N THR A 320 13.78 26.85 7.74
CA THR A 320 14.82 26.25 6.92
C THR A 320 16.16 26.43 7.63
N THR A 321 16.49 25.53 8.56
CA THR A 321 17.86 25.39 9.05
C THR A 321 18.64 24.64 7.99
N SER A 322 19.04 25.37 6.95
CA SER A 322 20.13 24.93 6.09
C SER A 322 21.42 24.98 6.92
N PRO A 323 22.24 23.92 6.95
CA PRO A 323 23.53 23.97 7.64
C PRO A 323 24.41 24.99 6.94
N THR A 324 24.79 26.03 7.67
CA THR A 324 25.77 27.03 7.25
C THR A 324 27.09 26.34 6.90
N SER A 325 27.43 26.30 5.61
CA SER A 325 28.80 26.14 5.16
C SER A 325 29.57 27.42 5.50
N LEU A 326 30.62 27.30 6.30
CA LEU A 326 31.59 28.37 6.52
C LEU A 326 32.51 28.52 5.29
N ASP A 327 32.53 29.76 4.81
CA ASP A 327 33.64 30.51 4.21
C ASP A 327 34.30 30.07 2.89
N GLY A 328 34.18 30.98 1.90
CA GLY A 328 34.93 30.93 0.65
C GLY A 328 34.66 32.07 -0.35
N LEU A 329 34.79 33.32 0.09
CA LEU A 329 34.93 34.58 -0.67
C LEU A 329 35.25 34.49 -2.19
N SER A 330 34.39 35.04 -3.07
CA SER A 330 34.63 36.33 -3.78
C SER A 330 33.82 36.51 -5.08
N MET A 331 33.32 37.75 -5.22
CA MET A 331 33.24 38.57 -6.45
C MET A 331 32.00 38.50 -7.38
N VAL A 332 31.05 39.39 -7.03
CA VAL A 332 30.30 40.35 -7.89
C VAL A 332 30.62 40.35 -9.39
N MET A 333 29.60 40.16 -10.23
CA MET A 333 29.31 41.09 -11.33
C MET A 333 27.81 41.11 -11.69
N VAL A 334 27.21 42.28 -11.53
CA VAL A 334 25.89 42.69 -11.99
C VAL A 334 25.96 43.03 -13.48
N LEU A 335 25.00 42.59 -14.30
CA LEU A 335 24.65 43.23 -15.58
C LEU A 335 23.18 42.93 -15.97
N SER A 336 22.34 43.96 -15.76
CA SER A 336 21.27 44.49 -16.62
C SER A 336 20.36 43.58 -17.49
N HIS A 337 19.06 43.67 -17.21
CA HIS A 337 17.93 44.06 -18.10
C HIS A 337 18.03 43.72 -19.60
N LEU A 338 17.00 43.03 -20.13
CA LEU A 338 16.19 43.47 -21.27
C LEU A 338 14.83 42.73 -21.31
N PRO A 339 13.72 43.38 -21.77
CA PRO A 339 12.39 42.79 -21.87
C PRO A 339 12.12 42.23 -23.27
N VAL A 340 11.30 41.18 -23.38
CA VAL A 340 10.67 40.82 -24.67
C VAL A 340 9.15 40.79 -24.51
N LYS A 341 8.52 41.61 -25.34
CA LYS A 341 7.08 41.76 -25.54
C LYS A 341 6.59 40.75 -26.59
N THR A 342 5.45 40.12 -26.25
CA THR A 342 4.31 39.68 -27.08
C THR A 342 4.50 39.08 -28.48
N ASN A 343 3.79 37.97 -28.72
CA ASN A 343 2.79 37.91 -29.81
C ASN A 343 1.72 36.84 -29.57
N TYR A 344 0.48 37.23 -29.88
CA TYR A 344 -0.73 36.43 -29.97
C TYR A 344 -0.63 35.37 -31.07
N PHE A 345 -1.24 34.19 -30.85
CA PHE A 345 -1.84 33.39 -31.93
C PHE A 345 -3.15 32.77 -31.46
N ILE A 346 -4.22 33.08 -32.21
CA ILE A 346 -5.56 32.46 -32.14
C ILE A 346 -5.66 31.52 -33.34
N ALA A 347 -5.94 30.25 -33.11
CA ALA A 347 -6.61 29.26 -33.98
C ALA A 347 -6.28 27.85 -33.42
N GLY A 348 -7.17 26.88 -33.28
CA GLY A 348 -8.59 26.79 -33.54
C GLY A 348 -9.09 25.49 -32.88
N ALA A 349 -10.39 25.43 -32.62
CA ALA A 349 -11.04 24.28 -31.99
C ALA A 349 -10.87 23.01 -32.84
N ALA A 350 -10.32 21.96 -32.22
CA ALA A 350 -10.47 20.58 -32.69
C ALA A 350 -11.47 19.88 -31.76
N ILE A 351 -12.67 19.63 -32.29
CA ILE A 351 -13.65 18.74 -31.68
C ILE A 351 -13.10 17.32 -31.83
N VAL A 352 -12.57 16.75 -30.75
CA VAL A 352 -12.28 15.33 -30.67
C VAL A 352 -13.59 14.61 -30.32
N THR A 353 -14.21 14.00 -31.32
CA THR A 353 -15.29 13.04 -31.10
C THR A 353 -14.66 11.75 -30.60
N ILE A 354 -14.77 11.50 -29.29
CA ILE A 354 -14.48 10.17 -28.72
C ILE A 354 -15.65 9.26 -29.11
N VAL A 355 -15.40 8.34 -30.01
CA VAL A 355 -16.27 7.18 -30.24
C VAL A 355 -16.00 6.20 -29.10
N VAL A 356 -16.96 6.09 -28.17
CA VAL A 356 -16.96 5.06 -27.14
C VAL A 356 -17.47 3.78 -27.78
N ASP A 357 -16.58 2.84 -28.10
CA ASP A 357 -16.96 1.49 -28.48
C ASP A 357 -17.49 0.75 -27.24
N TYR A 358 -18.81 0.54 -27.23
CA TYR A 358 -19.48 -0.39 -26.31
C TYR A 358 -19.11 -1.82 -26.71
N VAL A 359 -18.14 -2.41 -26.00
CA VAL A 359 -17.97 -3.87 -26.01
C VAL A 359 -19.04 -4.50 -25.13
N THR A 360 -20.01 -5.12 -25.79
CA THR A 360 -21.05 -5.95 -25.19
C THR A 360 -20.44 -7.18 -24.51
N GLN A 361 -20.46 -7.25 -23.18
CA GLN A 361 -20.25 -8.50 -22.46
C GLN A 361 -21.54 -9.33 -22.43
N VAL A 362 -21.42 -10.55 -22.90
CA VAL A 362 -22.44 -11.61 -22.89
C VAL A 362 -22.51 -12.23 -21.49
N PRO A 363 -23.71 -12.48 -20.91
CA PRO A 363 -23.81 -13.16 -19.63
C PRO A 363 -23.70 -14.69 -19.80
N CYS A 364 -22.68 -15.29 -19.19
CA CYS A 364 -22.63 -16.74 -18.97
C CYS A 364 -23.58 -17.12 -17.84
N LEU A 365 -24.84 -17.34 -18.19
CA LEU A 365 -25.78 -18.18 -17.45
C LEU A 365 -25.40 -19.64 -17.69
N PHE A 366 -24.99 -20.38 -16.66
CA PHE A 366 -25.29 -21.81 -16.58
C PHE A 366 -25.67 -22.20 -15.16
N ARG A 367 -26.99 -22.33 -15.02
CA ARG A 367 -27.72 -23.00 -13.95
C ARG A 367 -27.89 -24.45 -14.41
N THR A 368 -27.40 -25.43 -13.65
CA THR A 368 -27.89 -26.82 -13.77
C THR A 368 -28.29 -27.35 -12.40
N LEU A 369 -29.61 -27.43 -12.23
CA LEU A 369 -30.31 -28.32 -11.32
C LEU A 369 -30.23 -29.76 -11.88
N SER A 370 -30.02 -30.75 -11.01
CA SER A 370 -30.81 -32.00 -10.92
C SER A 370 -30.24 -32.85 -9.77
N MET A 371 -30.95 -33.04 -8.66
CA MET A 371 -31.83 -34.19 -8.40
C MET A 371 -31.18 -35.56 -8.67
N VAL A 372 -30.62 -36.19 -7.62
CA VAL A 372 -31.22 -37.30 -6.84
C VAL A 372 -30.88 -37.07 -5.38
#